data_AF-A0A2T7P5K7-F1
#
_entry.id   AF-A0A2T7P5K7-F1
#
_cell.length_a   1.000
_cell.length_b   1.000
_cell.length_c   1.000
_cell.angle_alpha   90.00
_cell.angle_beta   90.00
_cell.angle_gamma   90.00
#
_symmetry.space_group_name_H-M   'P 1'
#
loop_
_entity.id
_entity.type
_entity.pdbx_description
1 polymer ?
#
loop_
_entity_poly.entity_id
_entity_poly.type
_entity_poly.pdbx_seq_one_letter_code
_entity_poly.pdbx_strand_id
1 'polypeptide(L)'
;MKTRLSSESSMDSTTSGDSTYAVRVEEELLVKGGGFPDRRQTQTRGRRRKLVVVTVISLVLSVISILAVLLVGAFVFFNDSELIHGDLQAQVSVSDEVCLPCVQLNSDPVSDTDSSLLDVLEVRRDDNSDLTVCCARTNAQFAALLKLIIQRQQTIKKLADSLEPAGGQNPASTNDTSAVSAHLLFKAGTGKEEIQQWKAPDGHGLSHVRPGLTFYDNTIYVITSGMYYVYCQILYQVDTTTGVVSSYVYRESLMNPMMSGIVLKTRHTKYVQQTDHHASYPSQILAKQLLKASKQ
;
A
#
# COMPACT_ATOMS: atom_id res chain seq x y z
N MET A 1 -16.40 -47.75 22.23
CA MET A 1 -17.27 -47.84 21.04
C MET A 1 -18.68 -47.42 21.42
N LYS A 2 -19.08 -46.21 21.06
CA LYS A 2 -20.48 -45.76 21.12
C LYS A 2 -20.62 -44.60 20.12
N THR A 3 -21.14 -44.94 18.95
CA THR A 3 -21.44 -44.03 17.84
C THR A 3 -22.62 -43.13 18.22
N ARG A 4 -22.48 -41.82 17.98
CA ARG A 4 -23.59 -40.87 18.07
C ARG A 4 -23.78 -40.18 16.72
N LEU A 5 -25.05 -40.06 16.36
CA LEU A 5 -25.59 -39.72 15.07
C LEU A 5 -25.29 -38.29 14.64
N SER A 6 -25.06 -38.18 13.34
CA SER A 6 -25.09 -36.97 12.52
C SER A 6 -26.48 -36.34 12.53
N SER A 7 -26.55 -35.02 12.68
CA SER A 7 -27.73 -34.22 12.37
C SER A 7 -27.46 -33.42 11.10
N GLU A 8 -28.08 -33.83 10.00
CA GLU A 8 -28.22 -33.06 8.78
C GLU A 8 -29.26 -31.96 9.02
N SER A 9 -28.89 -30.69 8.85
CA SER A 9 -29.84 -29.58 8.76
C SER A 9 -29.78 -29.01 7.35
N SER A 10 -30.76 -29.43 6.54
CA SER A 10 -31.16 -28.81 5.29
C SER A 10 -31.73 -27.41 5.57
N MET A 11 -31.18 -26.39 4.92
CA MET A 11 -31.82 -25.09 4.77
C MET A 11 -31.85 -24.76 3.29
N ASP A 12 -32.97 -25.13 2.67
CA ASP A 12 -33.48 -24.51 1.44
C ASP A 12 -34.05 -23.13 1.80
N SER A 13 -33.54 -22.08 1.17
CA SER A 13 -34.27 -20.83 0.99
C SER A 13 -33.95 -20.22 -0.38
N THR A 14 -34.74 -20.67 -1.35
CA THR A 14 -35.06 -19.92 -2.55
C THR A 14 -35.80 -18.64 -2.17
N THR A 15 -35.18 -17.48 -2.39
CA THR A 15 -35.96 -16.26 -2.64
C THR A 15 -35.26 -15.37 -3.66
N SER A 16 -35.94 -15.28 -4.80
CA SER A 16 -35.81 -14.32 -5.89
C SER A 16 -35.57 -12.90 -5.38
N GLY A 17 -34.49 -12.28 -5.85
CA GLY A 17 -34.11 -10.90 -5.55
C GLY A 17 -33.46 -10.25 -6.77
N ASP A 18 -34.24 -10.19 -7.83
CA ASP A 18 -33.97 -9.44 -9.05
C ASP A 18 -33.91 -7.93 -8.72
N SER A 19 -32.76 -7.29 -8.83
CA SER A 19 -32.66 -5.86 -9.19
C SER A 19 -31.23 -5.49 -9.55
N THR A 20 -30.94 -5.70 -10.82
CA THR A 20 -29.77 -5.19 -11.51
C THR A 20 -29.97 -3.69 -11.76
N TYR A 21 -29.51 -2.80 -10.87
CA TYR A 21 -29.41 -1.38 -11.19
C TYR A 21 -28.09 -1.12 -11.94
N ALA A 22 -28.07 -1.54 -13.20
CA ALA A 22 -27.15 -0.98 -14.19
C ALA A 22 -27.70 0.41 -14.57
N VAL A 23 -27.13 1.47 -13.97
CA VAL A 23 -27.35 2.83 -14.43
C VAL A 23 -26.57 3.00 -15.75
N ARG A 24 -27.22 2.66 -16.86
CA ARG A 24 -26.85 3.14 -18.19
C ARG A 24 -27.26 4.60 -18.27
N VAL A 25 -26.29 5.50 -18.26
CA VAL A 25 -26.47 6.87 -18.73
C VAL A 25 -26.36 6.82 -20.26
N GLU A 26 -27.48 6.56 -20.92
CA GLU A 26 -27.66 6.90 -22.32
C GLU A 26 -27.91 8.42 -22.38
N GLU A 27 -26.86 9.20 -22.61
CA GLU A 27 -27.04 10.54 -23.16
C GLU A 27 -27.46 10.41 -24.63
N GLU A 28 -28.77 10.22 -24.84
CA GLU A 28 -29.40 10.61 -26.09
C GLU A 28 -29.27 12.12 -26.24
N LEU A 29 -28.19 12.54 -26.89
CA LEU A 29 -28.02 13.87 -27.44
C LEU A 29 -29.10 14.08 -28.51
N LEU A 30 -30.24 14.57 -28.03
CA LEU A 30 -31.39 15.00 -28.79
C LEU A 30 -30.94 16.18 -29.67
N VAL A 31 -30.45 15.87 -30.88
CA VAL A 31 -30.19 16.84 -31.94
C VAL A 31 -31.54 17.39 -32.39
N LYS A 32 -31.99 18.41 -31.66
CA LYS A 32 -33.15 19.22 -32.02
C LYS A 32 -32.78 20.02 -33.26
N GLY A 33 -33.24 19.53 -34.41
CA GLY A 33 -33.24 20.26 -35.67
C GLY A 33 -33.97 21.59 -35.52
N GLY A 34 -33.19 22.65 -35.30
CA GLY A 34 -33.63 24.03 -35.40
C GLY A 34 -33.04 24.63 -36.66
N GLY A 35 -33.80 24.57 -37.76
CA GLY A 35 -33.50 25.34 -38.96
C GLY A 35 -33.55 26.83 -38.65
N PHE A 36 -32.48 27.54 -39.00
CA PHE A 36 -32.42 29.00 -39.10
C PHE A 36 -31.40 29.38 -40.18
N PRO A 37 -31.56 30.55 -40.81
CA PRO A 37 -31.63 30.68 -42.25
C PRO A 37 -30.26 30.95 -42.85
N ASP A 38 -30.17 30.59 -44.12
CA ASP A 38 -29.13 30.94 -45.06
C ASP A 38 -28.96 32.47 -45.13
N ARG A 39 -28.07 33.03 -44.31
CA ARG A 39 -27.76 34.47 -44.31
C ARG A 39 -26.40 34.69 -44.96
N ARG A 40 -26.48 34.82 -46.29
CA ARG A 40 -25.66 35.66 -47.17
C ARG A 40 -24.18 35.84 -46.78
N GLN A 41 -23.36 35.18 -47.60
CA GLN A 41 -22.04 35.63 -48.04
C GLN A 41 -22.02 37.16 -48.29
N THR A 42 -21.40 37.93 -47.39
CA THR A 42 -20.66 39.17 -47.71
C THR A 42 -19.92 39.67 -46.45
N GLN A 43 -18.99 38.90 -45.88
CA GLN A 43 -18.08 39.45 -44.85
C GLN A 43 -16.76 38.68 -44.69
N THR A 44 -16.10 38.31 -45.79
CA THR A 44 -14.84 37.55 -45.74
C THR A 44 -13.58 38.37 -45.44
N ARG A 45 -13.67 39.72 -45.39
CA ARG A 45 -12.49 40.58 -45.14
C ARG A 45 -12.33 41.03 -43.68
N GLY A 46 -13.40 41.06 -42.88
CA GLY A 46 -13.34 41.45 -41.45
C GLY A 46 -13.06 40.30 -40.46
N ARG A 47 -13.30 39.05 -40.88
CA ARG A 47 -13.19 37.86 -40.00
C ARG A 47 -11.73 37.44 -39.75
N ARG A 48 -10.83 37.68 -40.70
CA ARG A 48 -9.38 37.37 -40.54
C ARG A 48 -8.73 38.22 -39.44
N ARG A 49 -9.10 39.51 -39.31
CA ARG A 49 -8.58 40.37 -38.23
C ARG A 49 -9.06 39.92 -36.85
N LYS A 50 -10.32 39.51 -36.73
CA LYS A 50 -10.86 38.96 -35.46
C LYS A 50 -10.18 37.65 -35.06
N LEU A 51 -9.89 36.78 -36.03
CA LEU A 51 -9.23 35.50 -35.77
C LEU A 51 -7.76 35.69 -35.33
N VAL A 52 -7.03 36.62 -35.95
CA VAL A 52 -5.68 37.01 -35.53
C VAL A 52 -5.69 37.58 -34.11
N VAL A 53 -6.65 38.47 -33.79
CA VAL A 53 -6.77 39.03 -32.43
C VAL A 53 -7.05 37.94 -31.39
N VAL A 54 -7.93 36.97 -31.68
CA VAL A 54 -8.23 35.85 -30.77
C VAL A 54 -7.01 34.94 -30.58
N THR A 55 -6.26 34.64 -31.64
CA THR A 55 -5.04 33.81 -31.53
C THR A 55 -3.95 34.51 -30.71
N VAL A 56 -3.80 35.82 -30.87
CA VAL A 56 -2.83 36.60 -30.10
C VAL A 56 -3.22 36.65 -28.62
N ILE A 57 -4.50 36.87 -28.31
CA ILE A 57 -5.00 36.86 -26.93
C ILE A 57 -4.80 35.48 -26.29
N SER A 58 -5.08 34.40 -27.02
CA SER A 58 -4.87 33.03 -26.52
C SER A 58 -3.41 32.74 -26.23
N LEU A 59 -2.49 33.20 -27.08
CA LEU A 59 -1.05 33.05 -26.87
C LEU A 59 -0.57 33.83 -25.63
N VAL A 60 -1.04 35.06 -25.46
CA VAL A 60 -0.71 35.88 -24.29
C VAL A 60 -1.21 35.23 -23.00
N LEU A 61 -2.44 34.70 -22.98
CA LEU A 61 -2.97 33.99 -21.81
C LEU A 61 -2.18 32.72 -21.49
N SER A 62 -1.73 31.98 -22.51
CA SER A 62 -0.86 30.80 -22.31
C SER A 62 0.48 31.17 -21.66
N VAL A 63 1.11 32.25 -22.11
CA VAL A 63 2.39 32.71 -21.54
C VAL A 63 2.20 33.17 -20.10
N ILE A 64 1.12 33.89 -19.79
CA ILE A 64 0.79 34.32 -18.42
C ILE A 64 0.54 33.10 -17.51
N SER A 65 -0.16 32.07 -18.00
CA SER A 65 -0.42 30.86 -17.22
C SER A 65 0.88 30.10 -16.90
N ILE A 66 1.80 29.98 -17.86
CA ILE A 66 3.11 29.35 -17.62
C ILE A 66 3.93 30.15 -16.59
N LEU A 67 3.95 31.48 -16.71
CA LEU A 67 4.62 32.35 -15.74
C LEU A 67 4.03 32.22 -14.33
N ALA A 68 2.70 32.11 -14.20
CA ALA A 68 2.05 31.90 -12.92
C ALA A 68 2.43 30.56 -12.28
N VAL A 69 2.50 29.47 -13.07
CA VAL A 69 2.95 28.16 -12.57
C VAL A 69 4.40 28.20 -12.13
N LEU A 70 5.28 28.87 -12.89
CA LEU A 70 6.69 29.04 -12.50
C LEU A 70 6.84 29.89 -11.24
N LEU A 71 6.04 30.95 -11.08
CA LEU A 71 6.04 31.79 -9.87
C LEU A 71 5.52 31.03 -8.65
N VAL A 72 4.45 30.23 -8.79
CA VAL A 72 3.96 29.38 -7.70
C VAL A 72 4.99 28.29 -7.38
N GLY A 73 5.60 27.67 -8.38
CA GLY A 73 6.67 26.69 -8.18
C GLY A 73 7.88 27.28 -7.48
N ALA A 74 8.32 28.48 -7.88
CA ALA A 74 9.39 29.20 -7.21
C ALA A 74 8.99 29.64 -5.80
N PHE A 75 7.76 30.13 -5.59
CA PHE A 75 7.26 30.52 -4.28
C PHE A 75 7.18 29.31 -3.34
N VAL A 76 6.67 28.17 -3.80
CA VAL A 76 6.68 26.91 -3.03
C VAL A 76 8.11 26.48 -2.78
N PHE A 77 9.00 26.52 -3.77
CA PHE A 77 10.39 26.14 -3.59
C PHE A 77 11.15 27.05 -2.62
N PHE A 78 10.91 28.36 -2.65
CA PHE A 78 11.56 29.32 -1.75
C PHE A 78 10.96 29.29 -0.34
N ASN A 79 9.64 29.18 -0.19
CA ASN A 79 9.02 29.02 1.14
C ASN A 79 9.32 27.65 1.74
N ASP A 80 9.31 26.58 0.95
CA ASP A 80 9.75 25.26 1.41
C ASP A 80 11.26 25.28 1.68
N SER A 81 12.08 26.07 0.98
CA SER A 81 13.51 26.17 1.32
C SER A 81 13.75 26.87 2.66
N GLU A 82 12.93 27.87 3.04
CA GLU A 82 12.95 28.44 4.39
C GLU A 82 12.32 27.50 5.43
N LEU A 83 11.32 26.69 5.08
CA LEU A 83 10.76 25.66 5.97
C LEU A 83 11.71 24.45 6.14
N ILE A 84 12.50 24.12 5.12
CA ILE A 84 13.48 23.03 5.13
C ILE A 84 14.78 23.46 5.84
N HIS A 85 15.11 24.75 5.90
CA HIS A 85 16.20 25.26 6.76
C HIS A 85 15.73 25.67 8.16
N GLY A 86 14.47 26.06 8.35
CA GLY A 86 13.93 26.53 9.63
C GLY A 86 13.35 25.44 10.53
N ASP A 87 12.73 24.39 9.98
CA ASP A 87 12.00 23.39 10.78
C ASP A 87 12.71 22.03 10.89
N LEU A 88 13.85 21.87 10.21
CA LEU A 88 14.85 20.84 10.56
C LEU A 88 15.83 21.31 11.65
N GLN A 89 15.83 22.62 11.95
CA GLN A 89 16.64 23.22 13.01
C GLN A 89 15.85 23.46 14.31
N ALA A 90 14.53 23.22 14.30
CA ALA A 90 13.66 23.43 15.45
C ALA A 90 13.19 22.14 16.16
N GLN A 91 13.88 21.00 15.99
CA GLN A 91 13.91 19.94 17.03
C GLN A 91 14.85 18.76 16.76
N VAL A 92 15.78 18.84 15.80
CA VAL A 92 17.02 18.08 15.94
C VAL A 92 17.92 18.91 16.86
N SER A 93 17.61 18.89 18.16
CA SER A 93 18.74 18.77 19.07
C SER A 93 19.54 17.62 18.50
N VAL A 94 20.79 17.88 18.13
CA VAL A 94 21.76 16.83 17.86
C VAL A 94 21.81 16.01 19.15
N SER A 95 20.84 15.12 19.32
CA SER A 95 21.04 13.85 19.97
C SER A 95 22.15 13.29 19.12
N ASP A 96 23.35 13.25 19.68
CA ASP A 96 24.55 12.67 19.09
C ASP A 96 24.36 11.16 18.80
N GLU A 97 23.13 10.72 18.55
CA GLU A 97 22.65 9.37 18.57
C GLU A 97 21.41 9.24 17.66
N VAL A 98 21.49 8.37 16.65
CA VAL A 98 20.35 7.94 15.83
C VAL A 98 20.02 6.50 16.18
N CYS A 99 18.78 6.26 16.59
CA CYS A 99 18.30 4.94 16.99
C CYS A 99 17.23 4.44 16.00
N LEU A 100 17.37 3.18 15.57
CA LEU A 100 16.41 2.48 14.71
C LEU A 100 16.13 1.08 15.28
N PRO A 101 14.93 0.51 15.11
CA PRO A 101 14.67 -0.87 15.51
C PRO A 101 15.64 -1.83 14.82
N CYS A 102 16.32 -2.70 15.59
CA CYS A 102 17.32 -3.62 15.04
C CYS A 102 16.74 -4.56 13.97
N VAL A 103 15.46 -4.93 14.12
CA VAL A 103 14.70 -5.73 13.16
C VAL A 103 14.64 -5.08 11.77
N GLN A 104 14.68 -3.74 11.69
CA GLN A 104 14.70 -3.02 10.42
C GLN A 104 16.09 -2.96 9.77
N LEU A 105 17.15 -3.25 10.52
CA LEU A 105 18.53 -3.20 10.04
C LEU A 105 19.06 -4.57 9.63
N ASN A 106 18.46 -5.66 10.12
CA ASN A 106 18.85 -6.99 9.71
C ASN A 106 18.43 -7.23 8.24
N SER A 107 19.41 -7.60 7.43
CA SER A 107 19.23 -7.82 5.99
C SER A 107 18.58 -9.17 5.68
N ASP A 108 18.56 -10.10 6.63
CA ASP A 108 17.92 -11.42 6.50
C ASP A 108 17.34 -11.86 7.86
N PRO A 109 16.00 -11.91 8.03
CA PRO A 109 15.36 -12.34 9.27
C PRO A 109 15.42 -13.86 9.52
N VAL A 110 15.91 -14.66 8.55
CA VAL A 110 15.95 -16.14 8.63
C VAL A 110 17.36 -16.66 8.88
N SER A 111 18.39 -15.93 8.48
CA SER A 111 19.74 -16.27 8.88
C SER A 111 19.98 -15.78 10.32
N ASP A 112 20.13 -16.69 11.28
CA ASP A 112 20.76 -16.44 12.59
C ASP A 112 22.23 -15.93 12.47
N THR A 113 22.66 -15.64 11.24
CA THR A 113 23.95 -15.03 10.94
C THR A 113 23.77 -13.51 11.03
N ASP A 114 23.79 -13.01 12.26
CA ASP A 114 23.84 -11.58 12.51
C ASP A 114 24.99 -10.97 11.68
N SER A 115 24.67 -9.94 10.91
CA SER A 115 25.69 -9.20 10.17
C SER A 115 26.69 -8.63 11.17
N SER A 116 27.99 -8.90 11.01
CA SER A 116 29.07 -8.31 11.84
C SER A 116 29.04 -6.77 11.95
N LEU A 117 28.24 -6.11 11.11
CA LEU A 117 28.00 -4.65 11.15
C LEU A 117 26.98 -4.25 12.24
N LEU A 118 26.10 -5.16 12.67
CA LEU A 118 25.19 -4.95 13.81
C LEU A 118 25.97 -4.91 15.12
N ASP A 119 27.03 -5.70 15.25
CA ASP A 119 27.91 -5.72 16.44
C ASP A 119 28.60 -4.37 16.70
N VAL A 120 28.70 -3.53 15.67
CA VAL A 120 29.29 -2.18 15.79
C VAL A 120 28.31 -1.20 16.43
N LEU A 121 27.00 -1.43 16.28
CA LEU A 121 25.94 -0.56 16.80
C LEU A 121 25.66 -0.80 18.28
N GLU A 122 25.25 0.25 18.98
CA GLU A 122 24.85 0.11 20.39
C GLU A 122 23.43 -0.45 20.46
N VAL A 123 23.27 -1.70 20.90
CA VAL A 123 21.96 -2.34 21.07
C VAL A 123 21.40 -2.03 22.45
N ARG A 124 20.28 -1.32 22.50
CA ARG A 124 19.48 -1.12 23.71
C ARG A 124 18.22 -1.95 23.65
N ARG A 125 17.90 -2.60 24.76
CA ARG A 125 16.57 -3.14 25.00
C ARG A 125 15.73 -2.01 25.56
N ASP A 126 14.58 -1.75 24.97
CA ASP A 126 13.65 -0.78 25.53
C ASP A 126 12.99 -1.43 26.75
N ASP A 127 13.13 -0.84 27.94
CA ASP A 127 12.61 -1.45 29.18
C ASP A 127 11.09 -1.64 29.17
N ASN A 128 10.39 -0.97 28.24
CA ASN A 128 8.95 -1.00 28.10
C ASN A 128 8.46 -1.91 26.95
N SER A 129 9.35 -2.44 26.11
CA SER A 129 9.00 -3.32 24.99
C SER A 129 10.08 -4.37 24.74
N ASP A 130 9.71 -5.61 24.40
CA ASP A 130 10.69 -6.64 23.98
C ASP A 130 11.44 -6.29 22.67
N LEU A 131 11.28 -5.07 22.18
CA LEU A 131 11.89 -4.55 20.98
C LEU A 131 13.34 -4.11 21.26
N THR A 132 14.27 -4.63 20.46
CA THR A 132 15.65 -4.17 20.46
C THR A 132 15.82 -2.98 19.52
N VAL A 133 16.43 -1.92 20.04
CA VAL A 133 16.72 -0.69 19.32
C VAL A 133 18.24 -0.58 19.14
N CYS A 134 18.67 -0.33 17.91
CA CYS A 134 20.06 -0.21 17.52
C CYS A 134 20.39 1.26 17.31
N CYS A 135 21.35 1.78 18.07
CA CYS A 135 21.71 3.18 18.09
C CYS A 135 23.13 3.41 17.56
N ALA A 136 23.32 4.53 16.88
CA ALA A 136 24.60 4.98 16.34
C ALA A 136 24.95 6.33 16.92
N ARG A 137 26.08 6.40 17.64
CA ARG A 137 26.60 7.60 18.28
C ARG A 137 27.89 8.13 17.68
N THR A 138 28.74 7.22 17.22
CA THR A 138 30.04 7.56 16.65
C THR A 138 29.99 7.59 15.13
N ASN A 139 30.90 8.32 14.48
CA ASN A 139 31.02 8.32 13.02
C ASN A 139 31.18 6.90 12.42
N ALA A 140 31.86 6.00 13.15
CA ALA A 140 31.98 4.60 12.75
C ALA A 140 30.64 3.85 12.81
N GLN A 141 29.85 4.09 13.86
CA GLN A 141 28.50 3.54 13.99
C GLN A 141 27.54 4.11 12.96
N PHE A 142 27.61 5.41 12.65
CA PHE A 142 26.81 6.01 11.58
C PHE A 142 27.14 5.40 10.22
N ALA A 143 28.43 5.18 9.94
CA ALA A 143 28.86 4.51 8.71
C ALA A 143 28.35 3.06 8.64
N ALA A 144 28.38 2.32 9.76
CA ALA A 144 27.83 0.97 9.85
C ALA A 144 26.30 0.95 9.64
N LEU A 145 25.58 1.87 10.29
CA LEU A 145 24.14 2.03 10.15
C LEU A 145 23.73 2.32 8.71
N LEU A 146 24.40 3.29 8.08
CA LEU A 146 24.15 3.65 6.68
C LEU A 146 24.46 2.48 5.73
N LYS A 147 25.54 1.74 6.00
CA LYS A 147 25.90 0.56 5.21
C LYS A 147 24.84 -0.55 5.32
N LEU A 148 24.30 -0.79 6.51
CA LEU A 148 23.20 -1.74 6.72
C LEU A 148 21.93 -1.32 5.96
N ILE A 149 21.57 -0.04 6.00
CA ILE A 149 20.42 0.50 5.26
C ILE A 149 20.61 0.31 3.75
N ILE A 150 21.78 0.67 3.21
CA ILE A 150 22.09 0.52 1.78
C ILE A 150 22.10 -0.96 1.39
N GLN A 151 22.69 -1.83 2.20
CA GLN A 151 22.74 -3.27 1.94
C GLN A 151 21.33 -3.87 1.88
N ARG A 152 20.45 -3.50 2.82
CA ARG A 152 19.04 -3.92 2.80
C ARG A 152 18.33 -3.45 1.53
N GLN A 153 18.51 -2.18 1.13
CA GLN A 153 17.94 -1.67 -0.11
C GLN A 153 18.45 -2.41 -1.34
N GLN A 154 19.74 -2.76 -1.38
CA GLN A 154 20.32 -3.55 -2.47
C GLN A 154 19.78 -4.97 -2.50
N THR A 155 19.58 -5.61 -1.35
CA THR A 155 18.96 -6.95 -1.26
C THR A 155 17.51 -6.91 -1.72
N ILE A 156 16.73 -5.93 -1.26
CA ILE A 156 15.34 -5.73 -1.73
C ILE A 156 15.31 -5.48 -3.23
N LYS A 157 16.23 -4.67 -3.75
CA LYS A 157 16.33 -4.41 -5.18
C LYS A 157 16.73 -5.67 -5.96
N LYS A 158 17.71 -6.45 -5.50
CA LYS A 158 18.08 -7.72 -6.14
C LYS A 158 16.94 -8.73 -6.12
N LEU A 159 16.18 -8.78 -5.03
CA LEU A 159 14.97 -9.60 -4.95
C LEU A 159 13.94 -9.11 -5.95
N ALA A 160 13.69 -7.80 -6.02
CA ALA A 160 12.79 -7.19 -6.98
C ALA A 160 13.23 -7.45 -8.43
N ASP A 161 14.52 -7.30 -8.76
CA ASP A 161 15.10 -7.54 -10.07
C ASP A 161 15.08 -9.03 -10.44
N SER A 162 15.22 -9.94 -9.47
CA SER A 162 15.06 -11.39 -9.67
C SER A 162 13.59 -11.80 -9.84
N LEU A 163 12.67 -11.00 -9.31
CA LEU A 163 11.23 -11.19 -9.40
C LEU A 163 10.62 -10.46 -10.61
N GLU A 164 11.33 -9.49 -11.18
CA GLU A 164 11.03 -8.96 -12.50
C GLU A 164 11.37 -10.04 -13.55
N PRO A 165 10.39 -10.53 -14.31
CA PRO A 165 10.67 -11.47 -15.39
C PRO A 165 11.64 -10.78 -16.37
N ALA A 166 12.78 -11.42 -16.59
CA ALA A 166 13.83 -10.90 -17.46
C ALA A 166 13.28 -10.65 -18.87
N GLY A 167 13.07 -9.38 -19.20
CA GLY A 167 12.80 -8.92 -20.55
C GLY A 167 11.32 -8.76 -20.86
N GLY A 168 11.02 -7.66 -21.56
CA GLY A 168 9.74 -7.38 -22.19
C GLY A 168 9.43 -8.37 -23.31
N GLN A 169 9.22 -9.63 -22.95
CA GLN A 169 8.37 -10.49 -23.72
C GLN A 169 6.98 -9.87 -23.63
N ASN A 170 6.50 -9.37 -24.76
CA ASN A 170 5.08 -9.11 -24.98
C ASN A 170 4.32 -10.21 -24.24
N PRO A 171 3.35 -9.88 -23.37
CA PRO A 171 2.58 -10.90 -22.67
C PRO A 171 2.04 -11.81 -23.77
N ALA A 172 2.69 -12.97 -23.91
CA ALA A 172 2.21 -14.00 -24.80
C ALA A 172 0.78 -14.22 -24.33
N SER A 173 -0.14 -14.21 -25.29
CA SER A 173 -1.55 -14.46 -25.10
C SER A 173 -1.74 -15.89 -24.59
N THR A 174 -1.29 -16.18 -23.37
CA THR A 174 -1.86 -17.22 -22.55
C THR A 174 -3.15 -16.62 -22.07
N ASN A 175 -4.25 -17.07 -22.68
CA ASN A 175 -5.64 -16.73 -22.38
C ASN A 175 -6.08 -16.98 -20.92
N ASP A 176 -5.13 -17.20 -20.00
CA ASP A 176 -5.34 -17.20 -18.56
C ASP A 176 -4.49 -16.09 -17.94
N THR A 177 -4.98 -14.85 -18.02
CA THR A 177 -4.53 -13.78 -17.14
C THR A 177 -4.97 -14.11 -15.73
N SER A 178 -4.25 -15.02 -15.08
CA SER A 178 -4.45 -15.37 -13.69
C SER A 178 -4.39 -14.09 -12.86
N ALA A 179 -5.53 -13.67 -12.30
CA ALA A 179 -5.63 -12.48 -11.48
C ALA A 179 -4.59 -12.51 -10.35
N VAL A 180 -3.80 -11.44 -10.25
CA VAL A 180 -2.83 -11.22 -9.17
C VAL A 180 -3.57 -11.31 -7.84
N SER A 181 -3.29 -12.36 -7.06
CA SER A 181 -4.03 -12.65 -5.84
C SER A 181 -3.22 -13.51 -4.88
N ALA A 182 -3.46 -13.34 -3.59
CA ALA A 182 -2.94 -14.18 -2.55
C ALA A 182 -4.05 -14.48 -1.54
N HIS A 183 -4.06 -15.71 -1.03
CA HIS A 183 -4.87 -16.12 0.12
C HIS A 183 -3.96 -16.91 1.06
N LEU A 184 -3.86 -16.44 2.30
CA LEU A 184 -3.03 -17.08 3.32
C LEU A 184 -3.91 -17.51 4.48
N LEU A 185 -3.57 -18.65 5.06
CA LEU A 185 -4.23 -19.18 6.24
C LEU A 185 -3.37 -18.89 7.47
N PHE A 186 -4.00 -18.75 8.64
CA PHE A 186 -3.25 -18.68 9.88
C PHE A 186 -2.59 -20.03 10.18
N LYS A 187 -1.32 -19.98 10.61
CA LYS A 187 -0.66 -21.10 11.28
C LYS A 187 -1.15 -21.14 12.72
N ALA A 188 -1.55 -22.32 13.19
CA ALA A 188 -1.90 -22.50 14.58
C ALA A 188 -0.69 -22.15 15.47
N GLY A 189 -0.86 -21.21 16.40
CA GLY A 189 0.16 -20.89 17.38
C GLY A 189 0.35 -22.05 18.36
N THR A 190 1.55 -22.19 18.92
CA THR A 190 1.90 -23.23 19.88
C THR A 190 1.73 -22.80 21.35
N GLY A 191 1.47 -21.51 21.61
CA GLY A 191 1.33 -20.99 22.97
C GLY A 191 0.66 -19.62 23.10
N LYS A 192 0.48 -19.19 24.36
CA LYS A 192 0.10 -17.82 24.73
C LYS A 192 1.34 -16.95 24.53
N GLU A 193 1.22 -15.86 23.76
CA GLU A 193 2.29 -14.87 23.44
C GLU A 193 3.06 -15.04 22.13
N GLU A 194 2.74 -16.03 21.29
CA GLU A 194 3.34 -16.09 19.95
C GLU A 194 2.72 -15.05 19.00
N ILE A 195 3.58 -14.37 18.24
CA ILE A 195 3.18 -13.57 17.07
C ILE A 195 2.47 -14.50 16.10
N GLN A 196 1.26 -14.13 15.69
CA GLN A 196 0.47 -14.96 14.79
C GLN A 196 1.16 -15.04 13.42
N GLN A 197 1.49 -16.26 13.01
CA GLN A 197 2.16 -16.53 11.75
C GLN A 197 1.14 -16.93 10.67
N TRP A 198 1.35 -16.46 9.45
CA TRP A 198 0.69 -16.95 8.25
C TRP A 198 1.39 -18.22 7.79
N LYS A 199 0.58 -19.21 7.42
CA LYS A 199 1.05 -20.43 6.79
C LYS A 199 1.46 -20.10 5.36
N ALA A 200 2.66 -20.53 4.98
CA ALA A 200 3.10 -20.44 3.60
C ALA A 200 2.16 -21.25 2.68
N PRO A 201 2.02 -20.86 1.39
CA PRO A 201 1.21 -21.60 0.43
C PRO A 201 1.62 -23.07 0.41
N ASP A 202 0.67 -23.95 0.67
CA ASP A 202 0.82 -25.38 0.53
C ASP A 202 0.06 -25.87 -0.71
N GLY A 203 0.38 -27.05 -1.23
CA GLY A 203 -0.32 -27.63 -2.39
C GLY A 203 -1.81 -27.90 -2.13
N HIS A 204 -2.28 -27.71 -0.90
CA HIS A 204 -3.68 -27.75 -0.50
C HIS A 204 -4.30 -26.40 -0.88
N GLY A 205 -4.96 -26.33 -2.04
CA GLY A 205 -5.36 -25.10 -2.75
C GLY A 205 -6.29 -24.09 -2.04
N LEU A 206 -6.41 -24.15 -0.72
CA LEU A 206 -6.98 -23.08 0.10
C LEU A 206 -5.99 -21.92 0.27
N SER A 207 -4.68 -22.18 0.40
CA SER A 207 -3.67 -21.11 0.44
C SER A 207 -2.90 -21.02 -0.88
N HIS A 208 -2.74 -19.80 -1.39
CA HIS A 208 -1.99 -19.56 -2.63
C HIS A 208 -1.38 -18.16 -2.65
N VAL A 209 -0.31 -18.02 -3.43
CA VAL A 209 0.25 -16.72 -3.83
C VAL A 209 0.49 -16.80 -5.33
N ARG A 210 -0.21 -15.96 -6.10
CA ARG A 210 -0.10 -15.93 -7.57
C ARG A 210 0.96 -14.91 -8.02
N PRO A 211 1.48 -15.03 -9.25
CA PRO A 211 2.45 -14.08 -9.80
C PRO A 211 2.02 -12.63 -9.64
N GLY A 212 2.99 -11.75 -9.35
CA GLY A 212 2.76 -10.33 -9.01
C GLY A 212 2.77 -10.06 -7.50
N LEU A 213 2.69 -11.11 -6.68
CA LEU A 213 2.84 -11.08 -5.23
C LEU A 213 3.91 -12.10 -4.79
N THR A 214 4.56 -11.84 -3.67
CA THR A 214 5.36 -12.84 -2.95
C THR A 214 5.01 -12.83 -1.47
N PHE A 215 5.22 -13.97 -0.81
CA PHE A 215 5.04 -14.10 0.63
C PHE A 215 6.38 -14.50 1.25
N TYR A 216 6.85 -13.70 2.19
CA TYR A 216 8.09 -13.92 2.91
C TYR A 216 7.99 -13.27 4.30
N ASP A 217 8.58 -13.89 5.32
CA ASP A 217 8.63 -13.35 6.69
C ASP A 217 7.29 -12.78 7.19
N ASN A 218 6.26 -13.63 7.17
CA ASN A 218 4.92 -13.27 7.61
C ASN A 218 4.27 -12.07 6.86
N THR A 219 4.81 -11.70 5.70
CA THR A 219 4.47 -10.49 4.97
C THR A 219 4.19 -10.77 3.50
N ILE A 220 3.12 -10.16 2.96
CA ILE A 220 2.84 -10.17 1.53
C ILE A 220 3.51 -8.96 0.90
N TYR A 221 4.43 -9.22 -0.03
CA TYR A 221 5.06 -8.20 -0.85
C TYR A 221 4.30 -8.06 -2.16
N VAL A 222 3.87 -6.84 -2.44
CA VAL A 222 3.18 -6.49 -3.68
C VAL A 222 4.23 -6.00 -4.66
N ILE A 223 4.47 -6.72 -5.75
CA ILE A 223 5.49 -6.35 -6.74
C ILE A 223 4.87 -5.42 -7.80
N THR A 224 3.70 -5.79 -8.32
CA THR A 224 3.00 -5.06 -9.39
C THR A 224 2.23 -3.84 -8.86
N SER A 225 2.18 -2.71 -9.58
CA SER A 225 1.21 -1.64 -9.26
C SER A 225 -0.20 -2.09 -9.58
N GLY A 226 -1.17 -1.56 -8.84
CA GLY A 226 -2.57 -1.81 -9.10
C GLY A 226 -3.46 -1.41 -7.95
N MET A 227 -4.75 -1.67 -8.14
CA MET A 227 -5.76 -1.62 -7.09
C MET A 227 -5.91 -3.02 -6.52
N TYR A 228 -5.74 -3.16 -5.21
CA TYR A 228 -5.81 -4.43 -4.51
C TYR A 228 -6.98 -4.41 -3.53
N TYR A 229 -7.83 -5.44 -3.60
CA TYR A 229 -8.81 -5.69 -2.55
C TYR A 229 -8.15 -6.52 -1.45
N VAL A 230 -8.03 -5.93 -0.26
CA VAL A 230 -7.43 -6.56 0.91
C VAL A 230 -8.53 -6.88 1.91
N TYR A 231 -8.55 -8.12 2.37
CA TYR A 231 -9.47 -8.59 3.40
C TYR A 231 -8.73 -9.42 4.42
N CYS A 232 -9.32 -9.56 5.60
CA CYS A 232 -8.86 -10.47 6.63
C CYS A 232 -10.07 -11.10 7.31
N GLN A 233 -9.98 -12.37 7.67
CA GLN A 233 -10.99 -13.06 8.47
C GLN A 233 -10.34 -13.59 9.73
N ILE A 234 -10.82 -13.15 10.90
CA ILE A 234 -10.26 -13.53 12.20
C ILE A 234 -11.37 -14.11 13.05
N LEU A 235 -11.12 -15.31 13.57
CA LEU A 235 -11.97 -15.97 14.54
C LEU A 235 -11.36 -15.78 15.94
N TYR A 236 -12.11 -15.11 16.80
CA TYR A 236 -11.77 -14.93 18.20
C TYR A 236 -12.33 -16.09 19.02
N GLN A 237 -11.45 -16.77 19.73
CA GLN A 237 -11.79 -17.68 20.82
C GLN A 237 -11.04 -17.21 22.05
N VAL A 238 -11.73 -16.51 22.94
CA VAL A 238 -11.12 -15.90 24.12
C VAL A 238 -11.55 -16.69 25.35
N ASP A 239 -10.63 -17.49 25.90
CA ASP A 239 -10.89 -18.35 27.07
C ASP A 239 -10.75 -17.59 28.41
N THR A 240 -10.22 -16.37 28.42
CA THR A 240 -9.98 -15.59 29.64
C THR A 240 -11.22 -14.79 30.11
N THR A 241 -11.21 -14.38 31.37
CA THR A 241 -12.15 -13.37 31.92
C THR A 241 -11.98 -12.04 31.18
N THR A 242 -13.05 -11.23 31.10
CA THR A 242 -13.17 -9.93 30.39
C THR A 242 -11.88 -9.40 29.78
N GLY A 243 -11.85 -9.33 28.46
CA GLY A 243 -10.70 -8.85 27.70
C GLY A 243 -11.13 -8.14 26.43
N VAL A 244 -10.24 -7.27 25.96
CA VAL A 244 -10.35 -6.66 24.64
C VAL A 244 -9.26 -7.26 23.78
N VAL A 245 -9.63 -7.89 22.68
CA VAL A 245 -8.68 -8.38 21.67
C VAL A 245 -8.79 -7.47 20.46
N SER A 246 -7.65 -7.04 19.94
CA SER A 246 -7.58 -6.24 18.72
C SER A 246 -6.70 -6.93 17.71
N SER A 247 -7.03 -6.80 16.43
CA SER A 247 -6.17 -7.22 15.33
C SER A 247 -6.11 -6.11 14.29
N TYR A 248 -5.02 -6.08 13.55
CA TYR A 248 -4.82 -5.09 12.51
C TYR A 248 -4.00 -5.67 11.37
N VAL A 249 -4.23 -5.14 10.17
CA VAL A 249 -3.36 -5.33 9.01
C VAL A 249 -2.59 -4.03 8.84
N TYR A 250 -1.27 -4.13 8.87
CA TYR A 250 -0.37 -3.00 8.68
C TYR A 250 0.19 -3.02 7.26
N ARG A 251 0.22 -1.87 6.62
CA ARG A 251 0.90 -1.65 5.34
C ARG A 251 2.19 -0.91 5.61
N GLU A 252 3.30 -1.46 5.15
CA GLU A 252 4.58 -0.76 5.07
C GLU A 252 4.84 -0.33 3.62
N SER A 253 5.13 0.95 3.42
CA SER A 253 5.41 1.55 2.12
C SER A 253 6.82 2.13 2.13
N LEU A 254 7.77 1.39 1.58
CA LEU A 254 9.18 1.81 1.49
C LEU A 254 9.39 3.04 0.60
N MET A 255 8.51 3.24 -0.38
CA MET A 255 8.61 4.35 -1.34
C MET A 255 7.94 5.63 -0.86
N ASN A 256 6.95 5.51 0.03
CA ASN A 256 6.23 6.64 0.59
C ASN A 256 5.84 6.29 2.03
N PRO A 257 6.68 6.64 3.03
CA PRO A 257 6.43 6.33 4.43
C PRO A 257 5.11 6.91 4.97
N MET A 258 4.63 8.03 4.41
CA MET A 258 3.34 8.63 4.79
C MET A 258 2.14 7.76 4.38
N MET A 259 2.34 6.81 3.47
CA MET A 259 1.32 5.84 3.06
C MET A 259 1.41 4.52 3.85
N SER A 260 2.36 4.39 4.77
CA SER A 260 2.43 3.30 5.74
C SER A 260 1.40 3.50 6.85
N GLY A 261 0.86 2.43 7.40
CA GLY A 261 -0.11 2.53 8.49
C GLY A 261 -1.04 1.33 8.60
N ILE A 262 -1.95 1.40 9.58
CA ILE A 262 -3.00 0.40 9.76
C ILE A 262 -4.05 0.59 8.66
N VAL A 263 -4.27 -0.44 7.84
CA VAL A 263 -5.26 -0.44 6.77
C VAL A 263 -6.57 -1.10 7.20
N LEU A 264 -6.47 -2.18 7.97
CA LEU A 264 -7.63 -2.86 8.54
C LEU A 264 -7.44 -2.96 10.05
N LYS A 265 -8.52 -2.75 10.81
CA LYS A 265 -8.52 -2.92 12.26
C LYS A 265 -9.82 -3.56 12.69
N THR A 266 -9.74 -4.52 13.60
CA THR A 266 -10.91 -5.04 14.28
C THR A 266 -10.65 -5.09 15.78
N ARG A 267 -11.72 -4.99 16.54
CA ARG A 267 -11.69 -5.03 18.00
C ARG A 267 -12.87 -5.84 18.46
N HIS A 268 -12.61 -6.79 19.34
CA HIS A 268 -13.62 -7.60 19.98
C HIS A 268 -13.51 -7.42 21.50
N THR A 269 -14.64 -7.13 22.14
CA THR A 269 -14.72 -6.95 23.59
C THR A 269 -15.60 -8.06 24.14
N LYS A 270 -15.01 -8.93 24.97
CA LYS A 270 -15.73 -10.00 25.63
C LYS A 270 -16.31 -9.53 26.96
N TYR A 271 -17.59 -9.84 27.21
CA TYR A 271 -18.22 -9.63 28.52
C TYR A 271 -18.22 -10.92 29.37
N VAL A 272 -18.25 -10.78 30.70
CA VAL A 272 -18.07 -11.88 31.67
C VAL A 272 -19.10 -13.01 31.46
N GLN A 273 -18.68 -14.26 31.74
CA GLN A 273 -19.46 -15.50 31.97
C GLN A 273 -19.85 -16.43 30.79
N GLN A 274 -19.49 -16.16 29.53
CA GLN A 274 -19.69 -17.14 28.44
C GLN A 274 -18.44 -17.30 27.56
N THR A 275 -18.28 -18.49 26.98
CA THR A 275 -17.38 -18.72 25.85
C THR A 275 -17.92 -17.91 24.68
N ASP A 276 -17.14 -16.93 24.24
CA ASP A 276 -17.51 -16.04 23.14
C ASP A 276 -16.72 -16.45 21.90
N HIS A 277 -17.45 -16.84 20.85
CA HIS A 277 -16.91 -17.15 19.54
C HIS A 277 -17.38 -16.06 18.59
N HIS A 278 -16.45 -15.22 18.14
CA HIS A 278 -16.78 -14.10 17.27
C HIS A 278 -15.88 -14.10 16.05
N ALA A 279 -16.47 -13.92 14.87
CA ALA A 279 -15.73 -13.79 13.62
C ALA A 279 -15.84 -12.36 13.10
N SER A 280 -14.71 -11.77 12.69
CA SER A 280 -14.65 -10.43 12.09
C SER A 280 -14.05 -10.49 10.69
N TYR A 281 -14.61 -9.68 9.78
CA TYR A 281 -14.32 -9.70 8.34
C TYR A 281 -14.05 -8.29 7.78
N PRO A 282 -13.00 -7.59 8.23
CA PRO A 282 -12.64 -6.28 7.68
C PRO A 282 -12.15 -6.42 6.23
N SER A 283 -12.47 -5.44 5.40
CA SER A 283 -11.92 -5.32 4.04
C SER A 283 -11.80 -3.87 3.57
N GLN A 284 -10.87 -3.62 2.65
CA GLN A 284 -10.63 -2.31 2.04
C GLN A 284 -9.95 -2.45 0.67
N ILE A 285 -10.15 -1.46 -0.20
CA ILE A 285 -9.42 -1.33 -1.47
C ILE A 285 -8.20 -0.42 -1.27
N LEU A 286 -7.02 -0.88 -1.69
CA LEU A 286 -5.76 -0.15 -1.60
C LEU A 286 -5.16 0.10 -2.99
N ALA A 287 -4.65 1.31 -3.21
CA ALA A 287 -3.92 1.67 -4.42
C ALA A 287 -2.39 1.59 -4.19
N LYS A 288 -1.68 0.86 -5.04
CA LYS A 288 -0.22 0.94 -5.16
C LYS A 288 0.12 1.75 -6.42
N GLN A 289 0.68 2.95 -6.22
CA GLN A 289 1.23 3.76 -7.30
C GLN A 289 2.69 3.35 -7.58
N LEU A 290 3.04 3.15 -8.85
CA LEU A 290 4.44 3.15 -9.27
C LEU A 290 4.90 4.60 -9.37
N LEU A 291 6.02 4.93 -8.74
CA LEU A 291 6.75 6.13 -9.09
C LEU A 291 7.22 5.97 -10.53
N LYS A 292 6.62 6.70 -11.47
CA LYS A 292 7.16 6.82 -12.82
C LYS A 292 8.51 7.50 -12.69
N ALA A 293 9.60 6.74 -12.82
CA ALA A 293 10.91 7.29 -13.05
C ALA A 293 10.86 8.03 -14.41
N SER A 294 10.74 9.35 -14.36
CA SER A 294 10.90 10.19 -15.54
C SER A 294 12.35 10.04 -15.98
N LYS A 295 12.61 9.33 -17.08
CA LYS A 295 13.91 9.39 -17.74
C LYS A 295 14.12 10.83 -18.21
N GLN A 296 15.06 11.54 -17.58
CA GLN A 296 15.69 12.73 -18.17
C GLN A 296 16.80 12.27 -19.11
#